data_AF-A0A3C0QI01-F1
#
_entry.id   AF-A0A3C0QI01-F1
#
_cell.length_a   1.000
_cell.length_b   1.000
_cell.length_c   1.000
_cell.angle_alpha   90.00
_cell.angle_beta   90.00
_cell.angle_gamma   90.00
#
_symmetry.space_group_name_H-M   'P 1'
#
loop_
_entity.id
_entity.type
_entity.pdbx_description
1 polymer ?
#
loop_
_entity_poly.entity_id
_entity_poly.type
_entity_poly.pdbx_seq_one_letter_code
_entity_poly.pdbx_strand_id
1 'polypeptide(L)'
;MSSELVFYIAMVLFLISIFGLFVSADIISVFIMYQLIVIAAIINFLNFSIYIGTGQLWIKVFLIIGLLSVYLLVFAVFFYIYSNTEILERKAIIKDHRLFKLEKSDWWGEDNI
;
A
#
# COMPACT_ATOMS: atom_id res chain seq x y z
N MET A 1 -0.64 -24.54 4.79
CA MET A 1 0.36 -23.44 4.83
C MET A 1 0.49 -23.00 6.28
N SER A 2 1.71 -22.87 6.84
CA SER A 2 1.86 -22.43 8.23
C SER A 2 1.47 -20.95 8.34
N SER A 3 0.85 -20.55 9.45
CA SER A 3 0.47 -19.15 9.69
C SER A 3 1.66 -18.22 9.74
N GLU A 4 2.80 -18.72 10.22
CA GLU A 4 4.08 -18.02 10.18
C GLU A 4 4.45 -17.63 8.74
N LEU A 5 4.25 -18.53 7.77
CA LEU A 5 4.54 -18.26 6.37
C LEU A 5 3.58 -17.21 5.78
N VAL A 6 2.28 -17.25 6.14
CA VAL A 6 1.32 -16.21 5.74
C VAL A 6 1.71 -14.85 6.31
N PHE A 7 2.14 -14.81 7.57
CA PHE A 7 2.62 -13.61 8.23
C PHE A 7 3.86 -13.04 7.51
N TYR A 8 4.87 -13.87 7.23
CA TYR A 8 6.07 -13.41 6.54
C TYR A 8 5.77 -12.87 5.14
N ILE A 9 4.88 -13.52 4.37
CA ILE A 9 4.46 -13.02 3.06
C ILE A 9 3.77 -11.66 3.20
N ALA A 10 2.84 -11.52 4.15
CA ALA A 10 2.16 -10.24 4.38
C ALA A 10 3.14 -9.14 4.80
N MET A 11 4.15 -9.48 5.62
CA MET A 11 5.20 -8.55 6.03
C MET A 11 6.05 -8.09 4.83
N VAL A 12 6.50 -9.02 3.98
CA VAL A 12 7.26 -8.69 2.77
C VAL A 12 6.44 -7.80 1.84
N LEU A 13 5.16 -8.11 1.64
CA LEU A 13 4.26 -7.30 0.84
C LEU A 13 4.13 -5.87 1.40
N PHE A 14 3.98 -5.75 2.72
CA PHE A 14 3.91 -4.46 3.41
C PHE A 14 5.20 -3.64 3.24
N LEU A 15 6.37 -4.25 3.43
CA LEU A 15 7.67 -3.60 3.26
C LEU A 15 7.91 -3.14 1.83
N ILE A 16 7.62 -3.98 0.83
CA ILE A 16 7.73 -3.62 -0.59
C ILE A 16 6.83 -2.42 -0.89
N SER A 17 5.64 -2.40 -0.32
CA SER A 17 4.68 -1.32 -0.54
C SER A 17 5.14 -0.01 0.10
N ILE A 18 5.66 -0.06 1.34
CA ILE A 18 6.26 1.11 2.00
C ILE A 18 7.44 1.64 1.18
N PHE A 19 8.35 0.76 0.77
CA PHE A 19 9.48 1.15 -0.06
C PHE A 19 9.01 1.77 -1.38
N GLY A 20 7.99 1.16 -2.00
CA GLY A 20 7.38 1.68 -3.21
C GLY A 20 6.78 3.08 -3.03
N LEU A 21 6.18 3.41 -1.88
CA LEU A 21 5.69 4.77 -1.61
C LEU A 21 6.82 5.81 -1.63
N PHE A 22 7.99 5.45 -1.13
CA PHE A 22 9.13 6.35 -1.03
C PHE A 22 9.83 6.61 -2.37
N VAL A 23 9.76 5.65 -3.30
CA VAL A 23 10.52 5.64 -4.56
C VAL A 23 9.62 5.80 -5.80
N SER A 24 8.30 5.79 -5.65
CA SER A 24 7.36 6.01 -6.77
C SER A 24 7.33 7.48 -7.20
N ALA A 25 7.64 7.74 -8.47
CA ALA A 25 7.52 9.07 -9.06
C ALA A 25 6.07 9.42 -9.43
N ASP A 26 5.32 8.41 -9.89
CA ASP A 26 3.96 8.58 -10.39
C ASP A 26 2.93 8.39 -9.28
N ILE A 27 1.93 9.27 -9.24
CA ILE A 27 0.83 9.19 -8.28
C ILE A 27 0.01 7.89 -8.41
N ILE A 28 -0.03 7.30 -9.61
CA ILE A 28 -0.66 5.99 -9.84
C ILE A 28 0.13 4.88 -9.14
N SER A 29 1.46 4.93 -9.19
CA SER A 29 2.31 3.97 -8.49
C SER A 29 2.17 4.12 -6.98
N VAL A 30 2.15 5.36 -6.47
CA VAL A 30 1.85 5.65 -5.05
C VAL A 30 0.49 5.05 -4.64
N PHE A 31 -0.52 5.20 -5.48
CA PHE A 31 -1.84 4.62 -5.24
C PHE A 31 -1.80 3.09 -5.17
N ILE A 32 -1.13 2.43 -6.12
CA ILE A 32 -0.96 0.97 -6.11
C ILE A 32 -0.28 0.51 -4.82
N MET A 33 0.73 1.24 -4.35
CA MET A 33 1.43 0.91 -3.10
C MET A 33 0.53 1.06 -1.87
N TYR A 34 -0.31 2.09 -1.80
CA TYR A 34 -1.34 2.19 -0.76
C TYR A 34 -2.30 0.99 -0.78
N GLN A 35 -2.72 0.54 -1.96
CA GLN A 35 -3.60 -0.63 -2.06
C GLN A 35 -2.91 -1.91 -1.60
N LEU A 36 -1.63 -2.09 -1.93
CA LEU A 36 -0.85 -3.24 -1.46
C LEU A 36 -0.63 -3.24 0.06
N ILE A 37 -0.51 -2.07 0.69
CA ILE A 37 -0.51 -1.94 2.17
C ILE A 37 -1.83 -2.46 2.75
N VAL A 38 -2.96 -2.02 2.20
CA VAL A 38 -4.29 -2.45 2.66
C VAL A 38 -4.47 -3.96 2.47
N ILE A 39 -4.04 -4.50 1.33
CA ILE A 39 -4.09 -5.95 1.05
C ILE A 39 -3.21 -6.73 2.03
N ALA A 40 -1.98 -6.27 2.30
CA ALA A 40 -1.09 -6.89 3.28
C ALA A 40 -1.72 -6.94 4.68
N ALA A 41 -2.34 -5.83 5.09
CA ALA A 41 -3.06 -5.75 6.36
C ALA A 41 -4.25 -6.73 6.40
N ILE A 42 -5.03 -6.84 5.32
CA ILE A 42 -6.15 -7.79 5.22
C ILE A 42 -5.65 -9.24 5.35
N ILE A 43 -4.60 -9.61 4.62
CA ILE A 43 -4.04 -10.98 4.66
C ILE A 43 -3.56 -11.32 6.07
N ASN A 44 -2.80 -10.41 6.69
CA ASN A 44 -2.30 -10.62 8.04
C ASN A 44 -3.45 -10.69 9.07
N PHE A 45 -4.46 -9.83 8.91
CA PHE A 45 -5.63 -9.83 9.76
C PHE A 45 -6.42 -11.14 9.66
N LEU A 46 -6.70 -11.61 8.44
CA LEU A 46 -7.38 -12.88 8.20
C LEU A 46 -6.60 -14.05 8.81
N ASN A 47 -5.28 -14.05 8.68
CA ASN A 47 -4.39 -15.03 9.30
C ASN A 47 -4.54 -15.03 10.83
N PHE A 48 -4.52 -13.86 11.47
CA PHE A 48 -4.70 -13.73 12.93
C PHE A 48 -6.12 -14.12 13.39
N SER A 49 -7.14 -13.86 12.56
CA SER A 49 -8.54 -14.21 12.84
C SER A 49 -8.79 -15.73 12.92
N ILE A 50 -7.89 -16.55 12.39
CA ILE A 50 -7.93 -18.01 12.53
C ILE A 50 -7.64 -18.41 13.98
N TYR A 51 -6.83 -17.63 14.70
CA TYR A 51 -6.35 -17.92 16.06
C TYR A 51 -7.22 -17.30 17.16
N ILE A 52 -7.92 -16.18 16.90
CA ILE A 52 -8.73 -15.45 17.91
C ILE A 52 -10.01 -16.22 18.35
N GLY A 53 -10.36 -17.32 17.70
CA GLY A 53 -11.31 -18.27 18.27
C GLY A 53 -12.49 -18.62 17.37
N THR A 54 -12.96 -19.84 17.60
CA THR A 54 -13.98 -20.60 16.87
C THR A 54 -15.42 -20.07 17.02
N GLY A 55 -15.62 -18.84 17.47
CA GLY A 55 -16.91 -18.44 18.07
C GLY A 55 -17.83 -17.55 17.25
N GLN A 56 -17.35 -16.58 16.46
CA GLN A 56 -18.26 -15.57 15.89
C GLN A 56 -17.87 -15.19 14.46
N LEU A 57 -18.50 -15.86 13.50
CA LEU A 57 -18.51 -15.49 12.07
C LEU A 57 -18.74 -13.98 11.88
N TRP A 58 -19.62 -13.40 12.70
CA TRP A 58 -19.96 -11.98 12.68
C TRP A 58 -18.80 -11.04 12.96
N ILE A 59 -17.85 -11.41 13.82
CA ILE A 59 -16.64 -10.61 14.07
C ILE A 59 -15.77 -10.57 12.80
N LYS A 60 -15.62 -11.73 12.14
CA LYS A 60 -14.85 -11.82 10.88
C LYS A 60 -15.51 -11.02 9.77
N VAL A 61 -16.84 -11.12 9.63
CA VAL A 61 -17.61 -10.35 8.64
C VAL A 61 -17.53 -8.85 8.91
N PHE A 62 -17.70 -8.40 10.16
CA PHE A 62 -17.57 -7.00 10.54
C PHE A 62 -16.19 -6.43 10.17
N LEU A 63 -15.13 -7.20 10.43
CA LEU A 63 -13.76 -6.78 10.13
C LEU A 63 -13.48 -6.74 8.63
N ILE A 64 -13.98 -7.70 7.85
CA ILE A 64 -13.89 -7.66 6.38
C ILE A 64 -14.62 -6.43 5.83
N ILE A 65 -15.82 -6.13 6.32
CA ILE A 65 -16.58 -4.94 5.91
C ILE A 65 -15.82 -3.66 6.28
N GLY A 66 -15.25 -3.58 7.49
CA GLY A 66 -14.45 -2.43 7.93
C GLY A 66 -13.24 -2.20 7.02
N LEU A 67 -12.52 -3.26 6.67
CA LEU A 67 -11.37 -3.19 5.75
C LEU A 67 -11.78 -2.79 4.34
N LEU A 68 -12.89 -3.33 3.82
CA LEU A 68 -13.45 -2.94 2.53
C LEU A 68 -13.86 -1.47 2.51
N SER A 69 -14.42 -0.97 3.61
CA SER A 69 -14.80 0.44 3.77
C SER A 69 -13.59 1.35 3.68
N VAL A 70 -12.49 1.00 4.35
CA VAL A 70 -11.23 1.77 4.31
C VAL A 70 -10.64 1.74 2.90
N TYR A 71 -10.62 0.57 2.25
CA TYR A 71 -10.17 0.43 0.86
C TYR A 71 -10.95 1.36 -0.08
N LEU A 72 -12.29 1.34 0.00
CA LEU A 72 -13.16 2.18 -0.82
C LEU A 72 -13.02 3.67 -0.51
N LEU A 73 -12.80 4.04 0.76
CA LEU A 73 -12.56 5.42 1.16
C LEU A 73 -11.26 5.94 0.54
N VAL A 74 -10.17 5.18 0.65
CA VAL A 74 -8.89 5.53 0.03
C VAL A 74 -9.07 5.67 -1.48
N PHE A 75 -9.71 4.68 -2.12
CA PHE A 75 -10.03 4.74 -3.55
C PHE A 75 -10.80 6.01 -3.92
N ALA A 76 -11.85 6.36 -3.17
CA ALA A 76 -12.70 7.51 -3.43
C ALA A 76 -11.95 8.84 -3.29
N VAL A 77 -11.11 9.00 -2.26
CA VAL A 77 -10.29 10.19 -2.06
C VAL A 77 -9.34 10.39 -3.23
N PHE A 78 -8.63 9.34 -3.63
CA PHE A 78 -7.71 9.42 -4.78
C PHE A 78 -8.43 9.68 -6.09
N PHE A 79 -9.57 9.02 -6.31
CA PHE A 79 -10.40 9.25 -7.50
C PHE A 79 -10.91 10.70 -7.57
N TYR A 80 -11.33 11.26 -6.42
CA TYR A 80 -11.77 12.65 -6.34
C TYR A 80 -10.63 13.63 -6.68
N ILE A 81 -9.46 13.45 -6.06
CA ILE A 81 -8.27 14.28 -6.34
C ILE A 81 -7.91 14.20 -7.82
N TYR A 82 -7.92 13.00 -8.40
CA TYR A 82 -7.59 12.80 -9.81
C TYR A 82 -8.67 13.36 -10.75
N SER A 83 -9.95 13.30 -10.39
CA SER A 83 -11.04 13.79 -11.22
C SER A 83 -11.10 15.32 -11.22
N ASN A 84 -10.86 15.94 -10.06
CA ASN A 84 -11.07 17.38 -9.84
C ASN A 84 -9.84 18.27 -10.09
N THR A 85 -8.71 17.70 -10.50
CA THR A 85 -7.49 18.45 -10.84
C THR A 85 -7.46 18.83 -12.32
N GLU A 86 -7.31 20.13 -12.60
CA GLU A 86 -7.16 20.68 -13.96
C GLU A 86 -5.93 20.10 -14.66
N ILE A 87 -5.96 19.99 -15.99
CA ILE A 87 -4.90 19.34 -16.80
C ILE A 87 -3.50 19.93 -16.55
N LEU A 88 -3.41 21.24 -16.27
CA LEU A 88 -2.15 21.94 -15.98
C LEU A 88 -1.62 21.62 -14.57
N GLU A 89 -2.48 21.56 -13.56
CA GLU A 89 -2.12 21.15 -12.19
C GLU A 89 -1.86 19.65 -12.09
N ARG A 90 -2.54 18.85 -12.93
CA ARG A 90 -2.32 17.41 -13.04
C ARG A 90 -0.88 17.11 -13.45
N LYS A 91 -0.26 17.92 -14.31
CA LYS A 91 1.18 17.81 -14.64
C LYS A 91 2.09 18.14 -13.45
N ALA A 92 1.70 19.06 -12.58
CA ALA A 92 2.43 19.38 -11.36
C ALA A 92 2.29 18.28 -10.28
N ILE A 93 1.10 17.69 -10.16
CA ILE A 93 0.78 16.51 -9.32
C ILE A 93 1.20 15.19 -10.00
N ILE A 94 1.76 15.21 -11.20
CA ILE A 94 2.48 14.08 -11.79
C ILE A 94 4.00 14.29 -11.63
N LYS A 95 4.43 15.49 -11.20
CA LYS A 95 5.83 15.84 -11.09
C LYS A 95 6.41 15.25 -9.81
N ASP A 96 7.02 14.09 -9.98
CA ASP A 96 7.94 13.38 -9.07
C ASP A 96 7.53 13.36 -7.59
N HIS A 97 6.79 12.32 -7.20
CA HIS A 97 6.31 12.09 -5.83
C HIS A 97 7.35 11.39 -4.95
N ARG A 98 8.56 11.18 -5.48
CA ARG A 98 9.64 10.51 -4.75
C ARG A 98 10.07 11.36 -3.56
N LEU A 99 9.98 10.76 -2.38
CA LEU A 99 10.65 11.28 -1.19
C LEU A 99 12.16 11.03 -1.28
N PHE A 100 12.57 9.92 -1.92
CA PHE A 100 13.96 9.58 -2.15
C PHE A 100 14.20 9.38 -3.64
N LYS A 101 15.06 10.21 -4.21
CA LYS A 101 15.57 10.04 -5.57
C LYS A 101 16.80 9.14 -5.50
N LEU A 102 16.56 7.83 -5.56
CA LEU A 102 17.64 6.84 -5.59
C LEU A 102 18.19 6.76 -7.01
N GLU A 103 19.44 7.17 -7.20
CA GLU A 103 20.19 6.99 -8.43
C GLU A 103 20.94 5.65 -8.37
N LYS A 104 21.29 5.11 -9.55
CA LYS A 104 22.02 3.84 -9.61
C LYS A 104 23.37 3.95 -8.88
N SER A 105 24.02 5.10 -8.96
CA SER A 105 25.27 5.41 -8.25
C SER A 105 25.14 5.25 -6.72
N ASP A 106 24.00 5.62 -6.15
CA ASP A 106 23.76 5.55 -4.69
C ASP A 106 23.79 4.10 -4.17
N TRP A 107 23.46 3.13 -5.02
CA TRP A 107 23.48 1.70 -4.66
C TRP A 107 24.87 1.08 -4.72
N TRP A 108 25.73 1.60 -5.59
CA TRP A 108 27.06 1.06 -5.85
C TRP A 108 28.18 1.86 -5.18
N GLY A 109 27.85 3.00 -4.54
CA GLY A 109 28.84 3.89 -3.94
C GLY A 109 29.78 4.50 -4.98
N GLU A 110 29.34 4.58 -6.23
CA GLU A 110 30.06 5.24 -7.31
C GLU A 110 29.83 6.75 -7.19
N ASP A 111 30.40 7.34 -6.14
CA ASP A 111 30.57 8.78 -6.07
C ASP A 111 31.59 9.16 -7.15
N ASN A 112 31.13 9.83 -8.21
CA ASN A 112 32.02 10.36 -9.23
C ASN A 112 32.96 11.39 -8.58
N ILE A 113 34.22 10.99 -8.38
CA ILE A 113 35.35 11.91 -8.12
C ILE A 113 35.73 12.61 -9.43
#